data_AF-A0A428MEH3-F1
#
_entry.id   AF-A0A428MEH3-F1
#
_cell.length_a   1.000
_cell.length_b   1.000
_cell.length_c   1.000
_cell.angle_alpha   90.00
_cell.angle_beta   90.00
_cell.angle_gamma   90.00
#
_symmetry.space_group_name_H-M   'P 1'
#
loop_
_entity.id
_entity.type
_entity.pdbx_description
1 polymer ?
#
loop_
_entity_poly.entity_id
_entity_poly.type
_entity_poly.pdbx_seq_one_letter_code
_entity_poly.pdbx_strand_id
1 'polypeptide(L)'
;MTRAAKLLLLTAKGVLVVVLLSIAATTGFARDKYETIEAQAFGTSTQMGQNIGIKVMIFEFSTEESRQALVEAYMKGQNQGLVNALSKMPAVGRIAITGTLGYDLSFIREIPTPTGRKIRFVTNRQIRFGEAWADSQSQAFNLTAGEFDLNDKDKGKSSGILYPAAQLVIDKEGQLQIELRQNAWRLSGIIDWAGTKGEN
;
A
#
# COMPACT_ATOMS: atom_id res chain seq x y z
N MET A 1 -5.59 3.92 -81.63
CA MET A 1 -6.41 2.99 -80.83
C MET A 1 -5.46 1.92 -80.30
N THR A 2 -5.24 1.61 -79.02
CA THR A 2 -5.92 1.92 -77.75
C THR A 2 -4.97 1.53 -76.61
N ARG A 3 -5.08 2.23 -75.48
CA ARG A 3 -4.46 2.06 -74.14
C ARG A 3 -3.96 0.64 -73.77
N ALA A 4 -2.64 0.44 -73.62
CA ALA A 4 -2.08 -0.67 -72.83
C ALA A 4 -0.56 -0.53 -72.57
N ALA A 5 -0.14 0.46 -71.77
CA ALA A 5 1.21 0.49 -71.19
C ALA A 5 1.30 1.35 -69.91
N LYS A 6 0.24 1.36 -69.09
CA LYS A 6 0.34 1.73 -67.67
C LYS A 6 0.17 0.46 -66.84
N LEU A 7 1.04 -0.50 -67.11
CA LEU A 7 1.34 -1.62 -66.22
C LEU A 7 2.63 -1.27 -65.47
N LEU A 8 2.57 -0.21 -64.68
CA LEU A 8 3.67 0.20 -63.80
C LEU A 8 3.04 0.70 -62.50
N LEU A 9 3.32 -0.04 -61.43
CA LEU A 9 3.42 0.41 -60.03
C LEU A 9 2.26 0.36 -59.04
N LEU A 10 1.08 -0.20 -59.32
CA LEU A 10 0.07 -0.34 -58.26
C LEU A 10 -0.59 -1.72 -58.26
N THR A 11 -0.08 -2.62 -57.42
CA THR A 11 -0.85 -3.39 -56.40
C THR A 11 0.03 -4.49 -55.80
N ALA A 12 1.10 -4.11 -55.10
CA ALA A 12 1.92 -5.01 -54.27
C ALA A 12 1.99 -4.49 -52.82
N LYS A 13 0.90 -3.88 -52.33
CA LYS A 13 0.81 -3.32 -50.96
C LYS A 13 -0.41 -3.81 -50.16
N GLY A 14 -1.11 -4.83 -50.65
CA GLY A 14 -2.40 -5.23 -50.09
C GLY A 14 -2.44 -6.48 -49.21
N VAL A 15 -1.40 -7.33 -49.20
CA VAL A 15 -1.54 -8.70 -48.63
C VAL A 15 -0.53 -9.01 -47.50
N LEU A 16 0.44 -8.13 -47.22
CA LEU A 16 1.49 -8.42 -46.23
C LEU A 16 1.26 -7.82 -44.82
N VAL A 17 0.03 -7.37 -44.50
CA VAL A 17 -0.25 -6.68 -43.22
C VAL A 17 -1.15 -7.48 -42.27
N VAL A 18 -1.72 -8.62 -42.70
CA VAL A 18 -2.72 -9.35 -41.90
C VAL A 18 -2.13 -10.47 -41.02
N VAL A 19 -0.86 -10.84 -41.16
CA VAL A 19 -0.24 -11.95 -40.39
C VAL A 19 0.49 -11.48 -39.11
N LEU A 20 0.58 -10.18 -38.87
CA LEU A 20 1.32 -9.61 -37.72
C LEU A 20 0.45 -9.34 -36.47
N LEU A 21 -0.68 -10.03 -36.32
CA LEU A 21 -1.74 -9.63 -35.37
C LEU A 21 -2.21 -10.70 -34.37
N SER A 22 -1.46 -11.80 -34.15
CA SER A 22 -1.98 -12.88 -33.29
C SER A 22 -0.99 -13.54 -32.31
N ILE A 23 -0.05 -12.78 -31.75
CA ILE A 23 0.54 -13.14 -30.44
C ILE A 23 0.64 -11.87 -29.58
N ALA A 24 -0.51 -11.29 -29.25
CA ALA A 24 -0.61 -10.56 -27.99
C ALA A 24 -0.64 -11.62 -26.88
N ALA A 25 0.54 -12.11 -26.50
CA ALA A 25 0.69 -12.80 -25.23
C ALA A 25 0.16 -11.84 -24.17
N THR A 26 -0.92 -12.24 -23.50
CA THR A 26 -1.47 -11.53 -22.36
C THR A 26 -0.34 -11.28 -21.36
N THR A 27 0.09 -10.02 -21.23
CA THR A 27 1.02 -9.61 -20.18
C THR A 27 0.29 -9.67 -18.83
N GLY A 28 0.12 -10.88 -18.28
CA GLY A 28 0.41 -11.06 -16.86
C GLY A 28 1.94 -11.10 -16.78
N PHE A 29 2.66 -10.31 -16.01
CA PHE A 29 2.42 -9.90 -14.65
C PHE A 29 3.14 -8.56 -14.40
N ALA A 30 2.41 -7.49 -14.08
CA ALA A 30 3.01 -6.29 -13.47
C ALA A 30 3.30 -6.48 -11.96
N ARG A 31 3.49 -7.73 -11.51
CA ARG A 31 3.80 -8.08 -10.12
C ARG A 31 5.28 -7.93 -9.79
N ASP A 32 6.14 -7.98 -10.80
CA ASP A 32 7.58 -8.07 -10.57
C ASP A 32 8.20 -6.79 -10.01
N LYS A 33 7.68 -5.59 -10.26
CA LYS A 33 8.40 -4.36 -9.85
C LYS A 33 8.40 -4.08 -8.34
N TYR A 34 7.39 -4.50 -7.59
CA TYR A 34 7.13 -3.99 -6.24
C TYR A 34 6.99 -5.13 -5.23
N GLU A 35 7.55 -4.95 -4.02
CA GLU A 35 7.33 -5.88 -2.92
C GLU A 35 5.85 -5.87 -2.54
N THR A 36 5.24 -7.04 -2.46
CA THR A 36 3.82 -7.19 -2.14
C THR A 36 3.65 -8.15 -0.97
N ILE A 37 3.06 -7.67 0.12
CA ILE A 37 2.74 -8.46 1.30
C ILE A 37 1.25 -8.70 1.35
N GLU A 38 0.84 -9.95 1.32
CA GLU A 38 -0.55 -10.38 1.46
C GLU A 38 -0.74 -11.02 2.85
N ALA A 39 -1.86 -10.73 3.52
CA ALA A 39 -2.18 -11.33 4.81
C ALA A 39 -3.69 -11.44 5.02
N GLN A 40 -4.08 -12.29 5.97
CA GLN A 40 -5.44 -12.38 6.48
C GLN A 40 -5.56 -11.57 7.77
N ALA A 41 -6.48 -10.61 7.78
CA ALA A 41 -6.77 -9.78 8.94
C ALA A 41 -7.97 -10.33 9.71
N PHE A 42 -7.77 -10.50 11.01
CA PHE A 42 -8.76 -11.00 11.94
C PHE A 42 -9.16 -9.88 12.90
N GLY A 43 -10.42 -9.48 12.84
CA GLY A 43 -10.99 -8.56 13.82
C GLY A 43 -10.86 -9.13 15.23
N THR A 44 -10.57 -8.27 16.21
CA THR A 44 -10.45 -8.67 17.61
C THR A 44 -11.68 -8.21 18.40
N SER A 45 -11.99 -8.90 19.50
CA SER A 45 -13.12 -8.62 20.40
C SER A 45 -14.46 -8.51 19.64
N THR A 46 -15.10 -7.34 19.61
CA THR A 46 -16.40 -7.11 18.97
C THR A 46 -16.43 -7.34 17.46
N GLN A 47 -15.25 -7.46 16.81
CA GLN A 47 -15.10 -7.74 15.38
C GLN A 47 -14.68 -9.21 15.10
N MET A 48 -14.72 -10.07 16.11
CA MET A 48 -14.33 -11.49 16.02
C MET A 48 -15.21 -12.25 15.02
N GLY A 49 -14.59 -13.04 14.13
CA GLY A 49 -15.25 -13.80 13.06
C GLY A 49 -15.17 -13.16 11.68
N GLN A 50 -14.75 -11.88 11.58
CA GLN A 50 -14.41 -11.27 10.30
C GLN A 50 -12.99 -11.67 9.89
N ASN A 51 -12.88 -12.39 8.78
CA ASN A 51 -11.62 -12.71 8.11
C ASN A 51 -11.59 -11.96 6.78
N ILE A 52 -10.67 -11.00 6.65
CA ILE A 52 -10.61 -10.08 5.51
C ILE A 52 -9.20 -10.10 4.94
N GLY A 53 -9.08 -10.27 3.62
CA GLY A 53 -7.81 -10.17 2.94
C GLY A 53 -7.26 -8.75 2.96
N ILE A 54 -5.97 -8.61 3.22
CA ILE A 54 -5.22 -7.37 3.05
C ILE A 54 -4.05 -7.58 2.10
N LYS A 55 -3.73 -6.53 1.36
CA LYS A 55 -2.59 -6.48 0.46
C LYS A 55 -1.88 -5.15 0.62
N VAL A 56 -0.60 -5.20 0.93
CA VAL A 56 0.28 -4.03 0.99
C VAL A 56 1.28 -4.14 -0.14
N MET A 57 1.28 -3.15 -1.04
CA MET A 57 2.28 -2.99 -2.09
C MET A 57 3.25 -1.91 -1.65
N ILE A 58 4.54 -2.21 -1.65
CA ILE A 58 5.62 -1.31 -1.26
C ILE A 58 6.34 -0.88 -2.54
N PHE A 59 6.24 0.41 -2.86
CA PHE A 59 6.93 0.98 -4.02
C PHE A 59 8.37 1.32 -3.67
N GLU A 60 8.57 1.89 -2.48
CA GLU A 60 9.86 2.24 -1.91
C GLU A 60 9.75 2.35 -0.38
N PHE A 61 10.90 2.33 0.31
CA PHE A 61 10.96 2.64 1.74
C PHE A 61 11.24 4.12 1.95
N SER A 62 10.55 4.71 2.93
CA SER A 62 10.72 6.10 3.34
C SER A 62 12.11 6.34 3.92
N THR A 63 12.63 7.54 3.64
CA THR A 63 13.95 7.96 4.10
C THR A 63 13.93 8.44 5.56
N GLU A 64 15.11 8.61 6.15
CA GLU A 64 15.26 9.12 7.50
C GLU A 64 14.80 10.60 7.60
N GLU A 65 14.97 11.38 6.53
CA GLU A 65 14.47 12.76 6.43
C GLU A 65 12.94 12.79 6.47
N SER A 66 12.28 11.85 5.79
CA SER A 66 10.82 11.71 5.85
C SER A 66 10.36 11.40 7.27
N ARG A 67 11.08 10.52 7.99
CA ARG A 67 10.81 10.22 9.39
C ARG A 67 10.96 11.47 10.26
N GLN A 68 12.03 12.22 10.08
CA GLN A 68 12.30 13.44 10.86
C GLN A 68 11.21 14.50 10.62
N ALA A 69 10.75 14.67 9.37
CA ALA A 69 9.65 15.56 9.05
C ALA A 69 8.34 15.16 9.75
N LEU A 70 8.02 13.87 9.84
CA LEU A 70 6.86 13.38 10.60
C LEU A 70 6.99 13.64 12.10
N VAL A 71 8.18 13.43 12.68
CA VAL A 71 8.45 13.73 14.09
C VAL A 71 8.28 15.21 14.37
N GLU A 72 8.86 16.08 13.55
CA GLU A 72 8.71 17.53 13.72
C GLU A 72 7.27 18.00 13.54
N ALA A 73 6.55 17.44 12.58
CA ALA A 73 5.14 17.75 12.37
C ALA A 73 4.30 17.37 13.59
N TYR A 74 4.58 16.21 14.17
CA TYR A 74 3.96 15.77 15.42
C TYR A 74 4.33 16.67 16.59
N MET A 75 5.59 17.06 16.76
CA MET A 75 5.99 17.98 17.84
C MET A 75 5.32 19.36 17.71
N LYS A 76 5.07 19.84 16.49
CA LYS A 76 4.46 21.15 16.21
C LYS A 76 2.93 21.14 16.31
N GLY A 77 2.27 20.05 15.90
CA GLY A 77 0.82 20.02 15.70
C GLY A 77 0.14 18.75 16.21
N GLN A 78 0.85 17.91 16.96
CA GLN A 78 0.38 16.61 17.47
C GLN A 78 -0.16 15.74 16.32
N ASN A 79 -1.23 14.97 16.57
CA ASN A 79 -1.85 14.13 15.55
C ASN A 79 -2.24 14.92 14.28
N GLN A 80 -2.77 16.14 14.42
CA GLN A 80 -3.17 16.93 13.26
C GLN A 80 -1.96 17.37 12.42
N GLY A 81 -0.85 17.72 13.08
CA GLY A 81 0.42 18.00 12.42
C GLY A 81 0.91 16.80 11.62
N LEU A 82 0.87 15.60 12.22
CA LEU A 82 1.24 14.36 11.58
C LEU A 82 0.36 14.04 10.35
N VAL A 83 -0.96 14.16 10.49
CA VAL A 83 -1.93 13.94 9.40
C VAL A 83 -1.68 14.91 8.25
N ASN A 84 -1.48 16.20 8.57
CA ASN A 84 -1.19 17.22 7.57
C ASN A 84 0.12 16.93 6.84
N ALA A 85 1.16 16.45 7.54
CA ALA A 85 2.42 16.07 6.91
C ALA A 85 2.25 14.84 6.00
N LEU A 86 1.62 13.78 6.49
CA LEU A 86 1.34 12.56 5.72
C LEU A 86 0.53 12.86 4.45
N SER A 87 -0.44 13.78 4.51
CA SER A 87 -1.26 14.18 3.36
C SER A 87 -0.49 14.89 2.23
N LYS A 88 0.72 15.40 2.53
CA LYS A 88 1.59 16.12 1.59
C LYS A 88 2.76 15.27 1.09
N MET A 89 3.01 14.13 1.74
CA MET A 89 4.07 13.22 1.34
C MET A 89 3.64 12.41 0.12
N PRO A 90 4.59 12.07 -0.78
CA PRO A 90 4.30 11.19 -1.90
C PRO A 90 3.91 9.79 -1.41
N ALA A 91 3.15 9.08 -2.22
CA ALA A 91 2.83 7.68 -1.97
C ALA A 91 4.07 6.81 -2.18
N VAL A 92 4.51 6.12 -1.14
CA VAL A 92 5.61 5.14 -1.18
C VAL A 92 5.08 3.70 -1.20
N GLY A 93 3.77 3.52 -1.13
CA GLY A 93 3.11 2.25 -1.31
C GLY A 93 1.58 2.38 -1.33
N ARG A 94 0.89 1.25 -1.24
CA ARG A 94 -0.57 1.19 -1.24
C ARG A 94 -1.07 0.02 -0.42
N ILE A 95 -2.12 0.23 0.36
CA ILE A 95 -2.85 -0.81 1.08
C ILE A 95 -4.22 -1.02 0.46
N ALA A 96 -4.57 -2.27 0.17
CA ALA A 96 -5.90 -2.69 -0.23
C ALA A 96 -6.45 -3.64 0.84
N ILE A 97 -7.59 -3.26 1.42
CA ILE A 97 -8.36 -4.09 2.33
C ILE A 97 -9.59 -4.55 1.57
N THR A 98 -9.92 -5.84 1.57
CA THR A 98 -11.11 -6.35 0.86
C THR A 98 -12.36 -5.55 1.26
N GLY A 99 -13.14 -5.13 0.27
CA GLY A 99 -14.31 -4.24 0.48
C GLY A 99 -13.98 -2.74 0.55
N THR A 100 -12.74 -2.33 0.25
CA THR A 100 -12.33 -0.92 0.13
C THR A 100 -11.69 -0.64 -1.23
N LEU A 101 -11.65 0.64 -1.63
CA LEU A 101 -10.94 1.08 -2.84
C LEU A 101 -9.40 0.98 -2.69
N GLY A 102 -8.92 0.77 -1.46
CA GLY A 102 -7.51 0.89 -1.08
C GLY A 102 -7.05 2.33 -0.94
N TYR A 103 -5.97 2.51 -0.19
CA TYR A 103 -5.40 3.82 0.17
C TYR A 103 -3.91 3.82 -0.12
N ASP A 104 -3.39 4.98 -0.48
CA ASP A 104 -1.95 5.16 -0.62
C ASP A 104 -1.30 5.23 0.76
N LEU A 105 -0.09 4.70 0.84
CA LEU A 105 0.76 4.74 2.03
C LEU A 105 1.82 5.82 1.84
N SER A 106 1.77 6.86 2.67
CA SER A 106 2.70 7.98 2.58
C SER A 106 4.00 7.75 3.36
N PHE A 107 4.04 6.72 4.23
CA PHE A 107 5.25 6.34 4.95
C PHE A 107 5.32 4.83 5.16
N ILE A 108 6.46 4.23 4.80
CA ILE A 108 6.78 2.81 5.03
C ILE A 108 8.24 2.72 5.45
N ARG A 109 8.54 2.01 6.54
CA ARG A 109 9.90 1.82 7.04
C ARG A 109 10.20 0.34 7.24
N GLU A 110 11.37 -0.07 6.77
CA GLU A 110 11.99 -1.35 7.12
C GLU A 110 12.91 -1.19 8.34
N ILE A 111 12.84 -2.13 9.26
CA ILE A 111 13.70 -2.23 10.44
C ILE A 111 14.24 -3.66 10.48
N PRO A 112 15.55 -3.88 10.29
CA PRO A 112 16.14 -5.21 10.41
C PRO A 112 15.89 -5.84 11.80
N THR A 113 15.61 -7.14 11.85
CA THR A 113 15.47 -7.91 13.09
C THR A 113 16.43 -9.10 13.08
N PRO A 114 16.74 -9.73 14.24
CA PRO A 114 17.64 -10.89 14.27
C PRO A 114 17.17 -12.11 13.45
N THR A 115 15.88 -12.15 13.09
CA THR A 115 15.25 -13.27 12.38
C THR A 115 14.71 -12.88 10.99
N GLY A 116 14.78 -11.61 10.61
CA GLY A 116 14.29 -11.11 9.34
C GLY A 116 14.14 -9.59 9.37
N ARG A 117 12.93 -9.08 9.15
CA ARG A 117 12.67 -7.64 9.12
C ARG A 117 11.29 -7.27 9.62
N LYS A 118 11.17 -6.07 10.18
CA LYS A 118 9.91 -5.45 10.56
C LYS A 118 9.59 -4.34 9.58
N ILE A 119 8.38 -4.36 9.04
CA ILE A 119 7.86 -3.32 8.14
C ILE A 119 6.78 -2.57 8.88
N ARG A 120 6.95 -1.25 9.00
CA ARG A 120 5.96 -0.35 9.61
C ARG A 120 5.44 0.60 8.57
N PHE A 121 4.14 0.83 8.53
CA PHE A 121 3.53 1.77 7.61
C PHE A 121 2.48 2.62 8.30
N VAL A 122 2.31 3.84 7.79
CA VAL A 122 1.27 4.76 8.25
C VAL A 122 0.80 5.65 7.09
N THR A 123 -0.48 5.97 7.11
CA THR A 123 -1.08 6.93 6.18
C THR A 123 -2.23 7.67 6.83
N ASN A 124 -2.58 8.82 6.26
CA ASN A 124 -3.85 9.46 6.57
C ASN A 124 -5.00 8.66 5.95
N ARG A 125 -5.97 8.25 6.77
CA ARG A 125 -7.19 7.58 6.33
C ARG A 125 -8.06 8.59 5.60
N GLN A 126 -8.44 8.31 4.34
CA GLN A 126 -9.53 9.04 3.72
C GLN A 126 -10.82 8.71 4.48
N ILE A 127 -11.43 9.72 5.09
CA ILE A 127 -12.74 9.60 5.74
C ILE A 127 -13.72 9.08 4.69
N ARG A 128 -14.41 7.95 4.97
CA ARG A 128 -15.43 7.42 4.04
C ARG A 128 -16.53 8.47 3.89
N PHE A 129 -16.95 8.76 2.66
CA PHE A 129 -18.14 9.58 2.38
C PHE A 129 -19.34 8.95 3.12
N GLY A 130 -19.77 9.57 4.22
CA GLY A 130 -20.78 9.02 5.16
C GLY A 130 -20.39 9.09 6.64
N GLU A 131 -19.10 8.98 6.99
CA GLU A 131 -18.60 9.18 8.38
C GLU A 131 -18.40 10.66 8.72
N ALA A 132 -18.07 11.49 7.72
CA ALA A 132 -17.75 12.92 7.91
C ALA A 132 -18.90 13.77 8.47
N TRP A 133 -20.15 13.33 8.28
CA TRP A 133 -21.35 14.08 8.67
C TRP A 133 -21.90 13.70 10.05
N ALA A 134 -21.42 12.60 10.65
CA ALA A 134 -22.05 12.02 11.84
C ALA A 134 -21.33 12.32 13.16
N ASP A 135 -20.04 12.66 13.20
CA ASP A 135 -19.33 12.81 14.48
C ASP A 135 -17.95 13.51 14.36
N SER A 136 -17.64 14.48 15.23
CA SER A 136 -16.32 15.14 15.32
C SER A 136 -15.25 14.21 15.92
N GLN A 137 -15.65 13.25 16.76
CA GLN A 137 -14.74 12.27 17.35
C GLN A 137 -14.20 11.28 16.31
N SER A 138 -14.95 11.01 15.23
CA SER A 138 -14.47 10.15 14.12
C SER A 138 -13.32 10.78 13.34
N GLN A 139 -13.23 12.11 13.32
CA GLN A 139 -12.21 12.84 12.58
C GLN A 139 -10.83 12.76 13.26
N ALA A 140 -10.80 12.48 14.57
CA ALA A 140 -9.56 12.35 15.32
C ALA A 140 -8.81 11.04 14.99
N PHE A 141 -9.55 9.97 14.66
CA PHE A 141 -9.02 8.67 14.22
C PHE A 141 -8.84 8.60 12.70
N ASN A 142 -8.01 9.51 12.22
CA ASN A 142 -7.76 9.76 10.80
C ASN A 142 -6.45 9.13 10.31
N LEU A 143 -5.86 8.19 11.05
CA LEU A 143 -4.71 7.42 10.62
C LEU A 143 -5.07 5.95 10.43
N THR A 144 -4.46 5.36 9.41
CA THR A 144 -4.34 3.91 9.26
C THR A 144 -2.88 3.57 9.40
N ALA A 145 -2.55 2.62 10.26
CA ALA A 145 -1.18 2.18 10.48
C ALA A 145 -1.11 0.67 10.58
N GLY A 146 0.07 0.09 10.44
CA GLY A 146 0.27 -1.33 10.69
C GLY A 146 1.72 -1.73 10.71
N GLU A 147 1.94 -2.96 11.19
CA GLU A 147 3.25 -3.57 11.29
C GLU A 147 3.21 -5.01 10.80
N PHE A 148 4.22 -5.41 10.04
CA PHE A 148 4.56 -6.81 9.77
C PHE A 148 5.89 -7.13 10.46
N ASP A 149 5.94 -8.26 11.16
CA ASP A 149 7.17 -8.88 11.63
C ASP A 149 7.40 -10.13 10.77
N LEU A 150 8.33 -10.00 9.82
CA LEU A 150 8.67 -11.04 8.86
C LEU A 150 9.84 -11.86 9.38
N ASN A 151 9.66 -13.17 9.40
CA ASN A 151 10.68 -14.11 9.82
C ASN A 151 11.20 -14.88 8.61
N ASP A 152 12.43 -14.58 8.20
CA ASP A 152 13.09 -15.18 7.03
C ASP A 152 13.52 -16.63 7.29
N LYS A 153 13.71 -17.00 8.56
CA LYS A 153 14.09 -18.36 8.97
C LYS A 153 12.89 -19.30 9.05
N ASP A 154 11.73 -18.79 9.43
CA ASP A 154 10.50 -19.54 9.65
C ASP A 154 9.29 -18.67 9.29
N LYS A 155 8.87 -18.75 8.02
CA LYS A 155 7.77 -17.92 7.50
C LYS A 155 6.48 -18.09 8.29
N GLY A 156 6.24 -19.25 8.92
CA GLY A 156 5.07 -19.53 9.75
C GLY A 156 5.04 -18.73 11.06
N LYS A 157 6.18 -18.17 11.48
CA LYS A 157 6.29 -17.27 12.63
C LYS A 157 6.15 -15.79 12.28
N SER A 158 5.93 -15.46 11.00
CA SER A 158 5.63 -14.09 10.62
C SER A 158 4.29 -13.68 11.22
N SER A 159 4.21 -12.46 11.73
CA SER A 159 3.01 -11.92 12.37
C SER A 159 2.82 -10.46 12.01
N GLY A 160 1.64 -9.91 12.28
CA GLY A 160 1.42 -8.50 12.06
C GLY A 160 0.18 -7.98 12.76
N ILE A 161 0.04 -6.66 12.74
CA ILE A 161 -1.07 -5.94 13.33
C ILE A 161 -1.46 -4.81 12.39
N LEU A 162 -2.75 -4.64 12.13
CA LEU A 162 -3.30 -3.49 11.42
C LEU A 162 -4.16 -2.67 12.38
N TYR A 163 -3.97 -1.35 12.33
CA TYR A 163 -4.74 -0.36 13.05
C TYR A 163 -5.60 0.41 12.04
N PRO A 164 -6.86 -0.03 11.79
CA PRO A 164 -7.68 0.52 10.71
C PRO A 164 -8.21 1.94 10.98
N ALA A 165 -8.27 2.34 12.25
CA ALA A 165 -8.66 3.67 12.69
C ALA A 165 -7.90 4.02 13.97
N ALA A 166 -6.83 4.78 13.82
CA ALA A 166 -5.90 5.16 14.86
C ALA A 166 -5.72 6.68 14.96
N GLN A 167 -5.28 7.11 16.13
CA GLN A 167 -4.75 8.43 16.42
C GLN A 167 -3.43 8.23 17.16
N LEU A 168 -2.41 9.05 16.86
CA LEU A 168 -1.23 9.14 17.72
C LEU A 168 -1.44 10.19 18.80
N VAL A 169 -1.21 9.82 20.05
CA VAL A 169 -1.26 10.71 21.21
C VAL A 169 0.04 10.61 22.02
N ILE A 170 0.35 11.64 22.80
CA ILE A 170 1.37 11.56 23.83
C ILE A 170 0.65 11.27 25.14
N ASP A 171 1.11 10.27 25.89
CA ASP A 171 0.59 10.03 27.23
C ASP A 171 1.06 11.06 28.26
N LYS A 172 0.59 10.90 29.50
CA LYS A 172 0.93 11.84 30.58
C LYS A 172 2.42 11.79 30.95
N GLU A 173 3.11 10.74 30.52
CA GLU A 173 4.52 10.43 30.74
C GLU A 173 5.40 10.87 29.55
N GLY A 174 4.83 11.51 28.54
CA GLY A 174 5.58 12.01 27.39
C GLY A 174 5.89 10.94 26.33
N GLN A 175 5.32 9.74 26.44
CA GLN A 175 5.53 8.64 25.50
C GLN A 175 4.50 8.66 24.38
N LEU A 176 4.93 8.24 23.20
CA LEU A 176 4.07 8.08 22.04
C LEU A 176 3.14 6.87 22.25
N GLN A 177 1.83 7.11 22.30
CA GLN A 177 0.79 6.08 22.35
C GLN A 177 -0.08 6.10 21.09
N ILE A 178 -0.63 4.94 20.73
CA ILE A 178 -1.61 4.81 19.67
C ILE A 178 -2.97 4.61 20.33
N GLU A 179 -3.86 5.58 20.18
CA GLU A 179 -5.26 5.44 20.53
C GLU A 179 -6.05 4.85 19.36
N LEU A 180 -6.96 3.93 19.67
CA LEU A 180 -7.71 3.18 18.68
C LEU A 180 -9.21 3.39 18.85
N ARG A 181 -9.90 3.78 17.77
CA ARG A 181 -11.39 3.78 17.73
C ARG A 181 -11.94 2.40 17.43
N GLN A 182 -11.17 1.60 16.73
CA GLN A 182 -11.49 0.22 16.38
C GLN A 182 -10.38 -0.69 16.85
N ASN A 183 -10.74 -1.86 17.37
CA ASN A 183 -9.75 -2.82 17.83
C ASN A 183 -8.77 -3.16 16.70
N ALA A 184 -7.50 -3.29 17.05
CA ALA A 184 -6.47 -3.69 16.12
C ALA A 184 -6.78 -5.07 15.52
N TRP A 185 -6.47 -5.27 14.25
CA TRP A 185 -6.67 -6.53 13.55
C TRP A 185 -5.37 -7.32 13.57
N ARG A 186 -5.43 -8.57 14.01
CA ARG A 186 -4.27 -9.47 13.94
C ARG A 186 -4.09 -9.91 12.50
N LEU A 187 -2.87 -9.85 11.99
CA LEU A 187 -2.50 -10.30 10.66
C LEU A 187 -1.82 -11.67 10.76
N SER A 188 -2.25 -12.62 9.94
CA SER A 188 -1.62 -13.94 9.84
C SER A 188 -1.75 -14.53 8.45
N GLY A 189 -1.09 -15.67 8.20
CA GLY A 189 -0.96 -16.22 6.85
C GLY A 189 -0.23 -15.23 5.93
N ILE A 190 0.82 -14.59 6.47
CA ILE A 190 1.57 -13.54 5.78
C ILE A 190 2.41 -14.18 4.67
N ILE A 191 2.23 -13.68 3.46
CA ILE A 191 3.01 -14.05 2.28
C ILE A 191 3.70 -12.80 1.78
N ASP A 192 5.03 -12.84 1.81
CA ASP A 192 5.90 -11.81 1.25
C ASP A 192 6.34 -12.21 -0.17
N TRP A 193 5.90 -11.43 -1.15
CA TRP A 193 6.33 -11.49 -2.53
C TRP A 193 7.37 -10.40 -2.75
N ALA A 194 8.65 -10.76 -2.61
CA ALA A 194 9.75 -9.85 -2.94
C ALA A 194 9.62 -9.39 -4.40
N GLY A 195 9.69 -8.07 -4.62
CA GLY A 195 9.81 -7.51 -5.96
C GLY A 195 11.17 -7.84 -6.58
N THR A 196 11.28 -7.72 -7.90
CA THR A 196 12.54 -7.71 -8.62
C THR A 196 13.34 -6.51 -8.15
N LYS A 197 14.56 -6.76 -7.65
CA LYS A 197 15.54 -5.69 -7.45
C LYS A 197 15.79 -5.04 -8.80
N GLY A 198 15.28 -3.83 -9.01
CA GLY A 198 15.71 -3.02 -10.14
C GLY A 198 17.20 -2.74 -9.96
N GLU A 199 18.02 -3.19 -10.91
CA GLU A 199 19.38 -2.68 -11.05
C GLU A 199 19.25 -1.19 -11.38
N ASN A 200 19.61 -0.32 -10.44
CA ASN A 200 19.78 1.11 -10.68
C ASN A 200 21.20 1.36 -11.16
#